data_AF-A0A0H2Z399-F1
#
_entry.id   AF-A0A0H2Z399-F1
#
_cell.length_a   1.000
_cell.length_b   1.000
_cell.length_c   1.000
_cell.angle_alpha   90.00
_cell.angle_beta   90.00
_cell.angle_gamma   90.00
#
_symmetry.space_group_name_H-M   'P 1'
#
loop_
_entity.id
_entity.type
_entity.pdbx_description
1 polymer ?
#
loop_
_entity_poly.entity_id
_entity_poly.type
_entity_poly.pdbx_seq_one_letter_code
_entity_poly.pdbx_strand_id
1 'polypeptide(L)'
;MNIMKSPLITTGMICLLGICNFAQATVSPDRTRIIFNASNKSATVRLTNQSKIDPYLAQSWIEDASGKKTRDYISTLPPMERIEPDEQIQIRLMALASLNDLPQDRETLFYYNVREIPPRAKEQNVMQIAMQSRLKLFWRPKAIELKEGEMIPLQKVTITRTAAGLTLNNPTPYHITVGYIGTNGKTLMPGADSIMVVPFTSATQHLSSLPSTFQLGFVADYGGLEMFKVECNSIQSLCQSSPAKKGKI
;
A
#
# COMPACT_ATOMS: atom_id res chain seq x y z
N MET A 1 -39.70 -62.46 -22.69
CA MET A 1 -39.25 -61.92 -23.99
C MET A 1 -38.50 -60.62 -23.72
N ASN A 2 -37.19 -60.66 -23.99
CA ASN A 2 -36.23 -59.57 -24.16
C ASN A 2 -35.90 -58.62 -22.97
N ILE A 3 -34.80 -59.00 -22.31
CA ILE A 3 -33.69 -58.16 -21.82
C ILE A 3 -33.47 -56.91 -22.67
N MET A 4 -33.39 -55.74 -22.01
CA MET A 4 -32.60 -54.60 -22.46
C MET A 4 -31.79 -54.06 -21.28
N LYS A 5 -30.47 -54.22 -21.38
CA LYS A 5 -29.46 -53.63 -20.50
C LYS A 5 -29.32 -52.15 -20.85
N SER A 6 -29.24 -51.27 -19.86
CA SER A 6 -28.73 -49.90 -20.04
C SER A 6 -27.53 -49.69 -19.11
N PRO A 7 -26.38 -49.22 -19.62
CA PRO A 7 -25.16 -49.12 -18.83
C PRO A 7 -25.18 -47.85 -17.99
N LEU A 8 -24.82 -48.05 -16.72
CA LEU A 8 -24.44 -47.04 -15.75
C LEU A 8 -23.20 -46.28 -16.27
N ILE A 9 -23.40 -45.08 -16.79
CA ILE A 9 -22.30 -44.12 -17.04
C ILE A 9 -22.39 -43.07 -15.94
N THR A 10 -21.73 -43.36 -14.82
CA THR A 10 -21.49 -42.41 -13.74
C THR A 10 -20.36 -41.48 -14.19
N THR A 11 -20.69 -40.44 -14.95
CA THR A 11 -19.73 -39.38 -15.30
C THR A 11 -19.45 -38.54 -14.04
N GLY A 12 -18.42 -38.93 -13.30
CA GLY A 12 -17.91 -38.17 -12.16
C GLY A 12 -17.32 -36.84 -12.62
N MET A 13 -18.10 -35.76 -12.43
CA MET A 13 -17.64 -34.39 -12.58
C MET A 13 -16.77 -34.03 -11.37
N ILE A 14 -15.46 -34.30 -11.46
CA ILE A 14 -14.47 -33.78 -10.52
C ILE A 14 -14.39 -32.27 -10.72
N CYS A 15 -15.11 -31.52 -9.88
CA CYS A 15 -14.91 -30.09 -9.68
C CYS A 15 -13.53 -29.89 -9.06
N LEU A 16 -12.55 -29.54 -9.89
CA LEU A 16 -11.26 -29.04 -9.45
C LEU A 16 -11.47 -27.61 -8.89
N LEU A 17 -11.92 -27.53 -7.64
CA LEU A 17 -11.93 -26.29 -6.86
C LEU A 17 -10.47 -25.89 -6.63
N GLY A 18 -9.95 -25.03 -7.52
CA GLY A 18 -8.66 -24.39 -7.33
C GLY A 18 -8.68 -23.57 -6.06
N ILE A 19 -8.11 -24.12 -4.99
CA ILE A 19 -7.88 -23.41 -3.74
C ILE A 19 -6.78 -22.38 -4.04
N CYS A 20 -7.18 -21.14 -4.31
CA CYS A 20 -6.27 -20.02 -4.34
C CYS A 20 -5.72 -19.85 -2.92
N ASN A 21 -4.53 -20.39 -2.64
CA ASN A 21 -3.82 -20.11 -1.41
C ASN A 21 -3.43 -18.63 -1.42
N PHE A 22 -4.24 -17.80 -0.78
CA PHE A 22 -3.81 -16.44 -0.43
C PHE A 22 -2.65 -16.59 0.53
N ALA A 23 -1.46 -16.15 0.12
CA ALA A 23 -0.33 -16.02 1.03
C ALA A 23 -0.70 -14.98 2.11
N GLN A 24 -1.08 -15.46 3.29
CA GLN A 24 -1.31 -14.62 4.46
C GLN A 24 0.04 -14.46 5.17
N ALA A 25 0.48 -13.21 5.38
CA ALA A 25 1.61 -12.95 6.24
C ALA A 25 1.24 -13.33 7.68
N THR A 26 2.13 -14.02 8.38
CA THR A 26 1.82 -14.51 9.72
C THR A 26 1.88 -13.36 10.72
N VAL A 27 2.90 -12.52 10.66
CA VAL A 27 2.94 -11.25 11.39
C VAL A 27 2.44 -10.12 10.48
N SER A 28 1.27 -9.57 10.81
CA SER A 28 0.59 -8.57 9.98
C SER A 28 0.44 -7.22 10.69
N PRO A 29 0.87 -6.11 10.08
CA PRO A 29 0.61 -4.77 10.60
C PRO A 29 -0.84 -4.33 10.39
N ASP A 30 -1.34 -3.45 11.26
CA ASP A 30 -2.74 -2.98 11.25
C ASP A 30 -3.09 -1.96 10.15
N ARG A 31 -2.13 -1.59 9.30
CA ARG A 31 -2.27 -0.57 8.26
C ARG A 31 -1.26 -0.79 7.14
N THR A 32 -1.43 -0.07 6.02
CA THR A 32 -0.55 -0.16 4.84
C THR A 32 0.41 1.02 4.69
N ARG A 33 0.21 2.08 5.47
CA ARG A 33 1.07 3.26 5.54
C ARG A 33 0.92 3.94 6.89
N ILE A 34 1.90 4.76 7.25
CA ILE A 34 1.97 5.44 8.55
C ILE A 34 2.13 6.93 8.30
N ILE A 35 1.29 7.75 8.95
CA ILE A 35 1.48 9.18 9.03
C ILE A 35 2.03 9.50 10.41
N PHE A 36 3.18 10.16 10.46
CA PHE A 36 3.82 10.61 11.68
C PHE A 36 3.79 12.14 11.70
N ASN A 37 2.78 12.70 12.36
CA ASN A 37 2.64 14.13 12.59
C ASN A 37 3.67 14.63 13.61
N ALA A 38 4.30 15.78 13.34
CA ALA A 38 5.30 16.39 14.20
C ALA A 38 4.78 16.82 15.58
N SER A 39 3.48 17.08 15.72
CA SER A 39 2.84 17.35 17.00
C SER A 39 2.84 16.12 17.94
N ASN A 40 3.06 14.91 17.40
CA ASN A 40 3.10 13.67 18.17
C ASN A 40 4.54 13.31 18.56
N LYS A 41 4.76 12.89 19.81
CA LYS A 41 6.07 12.35 20.25
C LYS A 41 6.35 10.95 19.72
N SER A 42 5.31 10.21 19.34
CA SER A 42 5.41 8.88 18.78
C SER A 42 4.21 8.54 17.90
N ALA A 43 4.43 7.68 16.91
CA ALA A 43 3.37 6.92 16.26
C ALA A 43 3.39 5.46 16.76
N THR A 44 2.29 4.73 16.60
CA THR A 44 2.21 3.31 16.98
C THR A 44 1.70 2.49 15.82
N VAL A 45 2.32 1.32 15.62
CA VAL A 45 1.87 0.29 14.69
C VAL A 45 1.53 -0.95 15.50
N ARG A 46 0.33 -1.51 15.28
CA ARG A 46 -0.04 -2.77 15.91
C ARG A 46 0.34 -3.92 14.98
N LEU A 47 0.97 -4.94 15.53
CA LEU A 47 1.28 -6.18 14.84
C LEU A 47 0.43 -7.29 15.43
N THR A 48 -0.15 -8.12 14.58
CA THR A 48 -0.91 -9.30 14.97
C THR A 48 -0.21 -10.54 14.43
N ASN A 49 0.07 -11.53 15.29
CA ASN A 49 0.40 -12.87 14.84
C ASN A 49 -0.89 -13.61 14.47
N GLN A 50 -1.09 -13.85 13.19
CA GLN A 50 -2.26 -14.56 12.64
C GLN A 50 -2.13 -16.09 12.76
N SER A 51 -0.97 -16.61 13.16
CA SER A 51 -0.82 -18.04 13.45
C SER A 51 -1.60 -18.42 14.69
N LYS A 52 -2.34 -19.53 14.58
CA LYS A 52 -3.10 -20.13 15.69
C LYS A 52 -2.26 -21.04 16.58
N ILE A 53 -1.06 -21.40 16.15
CA ILE A 53 -0.28 -22.50 16.73
C ILE A 53 1.16 -22.12 17.04
N ASP A 54 1.76 -21.28 16.21
CA ASP A 54 3.19 -21.02 16.25
C ASP A 54 3.49 -19.58 16.70
N PRO A 55 4.44 -19.41 17.62
CA PRO A 55 4.95 -18.10 18.00
C PRO A 55 5.93 -17.59 16.94
N TYR A 56 5.92 -16.28 16.71
CA TYR A 56 6.80 -15.63 15.74
C TYR A 56 7.62 -14.52 16.40
N LEU A 57 8.85 -14.32 15.92
CA LEU A 57 9.59 -13.11 16.24
C LEU A 57 9.30 -12.05 15.16
N ALA A 58 9.01 -10.83 15.56
CA ALA A 58 8.85 -9.69 14.67
C ALA A 58 10.04 -8.75 14.85
N GLN A 59 10.79 -8.48 13.77
CA GLN A 59 11.88 -7.51 13.76
C GLN A 59 11.44 -6.24 13.03
N SER A 60 11.56 -5.09 13.69
CA SER A 60 11.10 -3.80 13.17
C SER A 60 12.22 -2.78 13.04
N TRP A 61 12.28 -2.06 11.91
CA TRP A 61 13.25 -0.98 11.68
C TRP A 61 12.73 0.11 10.74
N ILE A 62 13.44 1.23 10.71
CA ILE A 62 13.20 2.35 9.79
C ILE A 62 14.27 2.37 8.69
N GLU A 63 13.85 2.71 7.49
CA GLU A 63 14.71 3.10 6.37
C GLU A 63 14.40 4.54 5.95
N ASP A 64 15.41 5.23 5.44
CA ASP A 64 15.22 6.49 4.72
C ASP A 64 14.62 6.27 3.31
N ALA A 65 14.38 7.35 2.58
CA ALA A 65 13.82 7.30 1.23
C ALA A 65 14.69 6.50 0.22
N SER A 66 16.00 6.35 0.47
CA SER A 66 16.91 5.55 -0.36
C SER A 66 16.88 4.06 -0.03
N GLY A 67 16.14 3.66 1.02
CA GLY A 67 16.09 2.29 1.52
C GLY A 67 17.23 1.93 2.46
N LYS A 68 18.03 2.90 2.91
CA LYS A 68 19.09 2.67 3.89
C LYS A 68 18.49 2.63 5.29
N LYS A 69 18.76 1.54 6.02
CA LYS A 69 18.37 1.40 7.43
C LYS A 69 19.01 2.52 8.27
N THR A 70 18.19 3.24 9.03
CA THR A 70 18.62 4.35 9.90
C THR A 70 17.90 4.27 11.24
N ARG A 71 18.53 4.85 12.26
CA ARG A 71 17.93 5.11 13.58
C ARG A 71 18.08 6.58 13.98
N ASP A 72 18.49 7.43 13.05
CA ASP A 72 18.90 8.79 13.35
C ASP A 72 17.71 9.69 13.60
N TYR A 73 16.56 9.40 12.96
CA TYR A 73 15.35 10.21 13.00
C TYR A 73 14.21 9.58 13.81
N ILE A 74 13.97 8.28 13.61
CA ILE A 74 12.86 7.54 14.22
C ILE A 74 13.39 6.22 14.75
N SER A 75 13.09 5.92 16.02
CA SER A 75 13.45 4.65 16.65
C SER A 75 12.24 3.74 16.82
N THR A 76 12.38 2.47 16.45
CA THR A 76 11.37 1.41 16.69
C THR A 76 11.56 0.78 18.06
N LEU A 77 10.48 0.69 18.84
CA LEU A 77 10.52 0.13 20.19
C LEU A 77 9.31 -0.79 20.45
N PRO A 78 9.53 -2.06 20.81
CA PRO A 78 10.82 -2.77 20.73
C PRO A 78 11.27 -2.95 19.26
N PRO A 79 12.57 -3.04 18.99
CA PRO A 79 13.07 -3.33 17.63
C PRO A 79 12.93 -4.81 17.24
N MET A 80 12.70 -5.68 18.22
CA MET A 80 12.43 -7.10 18.01
C MET A 80 11.61 -7.63 19.18
N GLU A 81 10.54 -8.36 18.90
CA GLU A 81 9.63 -8.87 19.93
C GLU A 81 9.11 -10.25 19.54
N ARG A 82 8.85 -11.10 20.53
CA ARG A 82 8.18 -12.38 20.31
C ARG A 82 6.68 -12.17 20.47
N ILE A 83 5.92 -12.69 19.51
CA ILE A 83 4.47 -12.60 19.46
C ILE A 83 3.92 -14.03 19.52
N GLU A 84 3.20 -14.35 20.58
CA GLU A 84 2.55 -15.63 20.76
C GLU A 84 1.38 -15.82 19.75
N PRO A 85 0.88 -17.05 19.58
CA PRO A 85 -0.25 -17.31 18.68
C PRO A 85 -1.45 -16.41 19.00
N ASP A 86 -2.06 -15.82 17.97
CA ASP A 86 -3.17 -14.87 18.06
C ASP A 86 -2.92 -13.58 18.86
N GLU A 87 -1.69 -13.35 19.31
CA GLU A 87 -1.35 -12.18 20.10
C GLU A 87 -1.23 -10.92 19.23
N GLN A 88 -1.58 -9.79 19.84
CA GLN A 88 -1.38 -8.46 19.28
C GLN A 88 -0.41 -7.67 20.15
N ILE A 89 0.62 -7.12 19.53
CA ILE A 89 1.59 -6.23 20.19
C ILE A 89 1.61 -4.86 19.53
N GLN A 90 2.16 -3.87 20.23
CA GLN A 90 2.34 -2.52 19.70
C GLN A 90 3.82 -2.20 19.56
N ILE A 91 4.22 -1.78 18.36
CA ILE A 91 5.53 -1.20 18.10
C ILE A 91 5.38 0.32 18.11
N ARG A 92 6.10 0.99 19.01
CA ARG A 92 6.15 2.44 19.10
C ARG A 92 7.28 2.98 18.22
N LEU A 93 6.95 3.96 17.40
CA LEU A 93 7.87 4.71 16.55
C LEU A 93 8.13 6.05 17.24
N MET A 94 9.27 6.17 17.91
CA MET A 94 9.61 7.37 18.68
C MET A 94 10.32 8.40 17.81
N ALA A 95 9.87 9.65 17.90
CA ALA A 95 10.53 10.78 17.25
C ALA A 95 11.84 11.11 17.98
N LEU A 96 12.90 11.36 17.22
CA LEU A 96 14.17 11.90 17.72
C LEU A 96 14.30 13.38 17.34
N ALA A 97 15.15 14.11 18.06
CA ALA A 97 15.28 15.56 17.90
C ALA A 97 15.72 16.01 16.49
N SER A 98 16.48 15.16 15.79
CA SER A 98 16.94 15.34 14.40
C SER A 98 15.82 15.44 13.37
N LEU A 99 14.59 15.01 13.68
CA LEU A 99 13.43 15.22 12.80
C LEU A 99 13.12 16.71 12.59
N ASN A 100 13.56 17.58 13.51
CA ASN A 100 13.42 19.03 13.37
C ASN A 100 14.35 19.62 12.30
N ASP A 101 15.41 18.91 11.92
CA ASP A 101 16.35 19.33 10.89
C ASP A 101 15.85 19.02 9.46
N LEU A 102 14.76 18.25 9.35
CA LEU A 102 14.11 17.96 8.07
C LEU A 102 13.35 19.17 7.53
N PRO A 103 13.04 19.20 6.22
CA PRO A 103 12.18 20.23 5.65
C PRO A 103 10.86 20.35 6.41
N GLN A 104 10.51 21.57 6.82
CA GLN A 104 9.29 21.85 7.59
C GLN A 104 8.11 22.28 6.70
N ASP A 105 8.33 22.43 5.40
CA ASP A 105 7.34 22.88 4.40
C ASP A 105 6.71 21.73 3.61
N ARG A 106 7.19 20.49 3.79
CA ARG A 106 6.77 19.30 3.04
C ARG A 106 6.97 18.03 3.84
N GLU A 107 6.25 16.98 3.46
CA GLU A 107 6.48 15.65 4.02
C GLU A 107 7.87 15.12 3.69
N THR A 108 8.42 14.32 4.60
CA THR A 108 9.61 13.51 4.36
C THR A 108 9.24 12.03 4.36
N LEU A 109 9.73 11.29 3.37
CA LEU A 109 9.49 9.86 3.22
C LEU A 109 10.51 9.03 4.01
N PHE A 110 9.99 8.10 4.77
CA PHE A 110 10.69 6.97 5.36
C PHE A 110 9.95 5.67 5.01
N TYR A 111 10.54 4.54 5.36
CA TYR A 111 9.84 3.25 5.34
C TYR A 111 9.93 2.58 6.71
N TYR A 112 8.79 2.13 7.21
CA TYR A 112 8.74 1.20 8.33
C TYR A 112 8.77 -0.22 7.78
N ASN A 113 9.70 -1.01 8.27
CA ASN A 113 9.82 -2.41 7.91
C ASN A 113 9.51 -3.27 9.13
N VAL A 114 8.76 -4.34 8.91
CA VAL A 114 8.58 -5.44 9.85
C VAL A 114 8.84 -6.75 9.12
N ARG A 115 9.75 -7.56 9.66
CA ARG A 115 10.07 -8.89 9.16
C ARG A 115 9.71 -9.92 10.20
N GLU A 116 8.94 -10.92 9.79
CA GLU A 116 8.66 -12.07 10.64
C GLU A 116 9.85 -13.06 10.60
N ILE A 117 10.08 -13.72 11.71
CA ILE A 117 11.07 -14.79 11.84
C ILE A 117 10.30 -15.98 12.42
N PRO A 118 9.97 -16.98 11.60
CA PRO A 118 9.22 -18.14 12.04
C PRO A 118 10.05 -19.02 12.98
N PRO A 119 9.41 -19.92 13.77
CA PRO A 119 10.14 -20.87 14.59
C PRO A 119 10.94 -21.82 13.69
N ARG A 120 12.09 -22.31 14.17
CA ARG A 120 12.89 -23.26 13.39
C ARG A 120 12.09 -24.50 13.04
N ALA A 121 12.10 -24.89 11.77
CA ALA A 121 11.50 -26.13 11.35
C ALA A 121 12.19 -27.34 12.01
N LYS A 122 11.39 -28.33 12.40
CA LYS A 122 11.87 -29.60 12.98
C LYS A 122 12.14 -30.66 11.92
N GLU A 123 11.50 -30.53 10.76
CA GLU A 123 11.61 -31.47 9.64
C GLU A 123 12.88 -31.21 8.81
N GLN A 124 13.41 -32.27 8.22
CA GLN A 124 14.51 -32.18 7.26
C GLN A 124 13.97 -31.88 5.86
N ASN A 125 14.76 -31.17 5.05
CA ASN A 125 14.45 -30.85 3.65
C ASN A 125 13.21 -29.98 3.43
N VAL A 126 12.95 -29.04 4.34
CA VAL A 126 11.84 -28.08 4.20
C VAL A 126 12.33 -26.70 3.76
N MET A 127 11.53 -26.04 2.92
CA MET A 127 11.69 -24.63 2.59
C MET A 127 10.82 -23.79 3.52
N GLN A 128 11.44 -22.88 4.26
CA GLN A 128 10.74 -21.99 5.15
C GLN A 128 10.68 -20.58 4.58
N ILE A 129 9.47 -20.03 4.49
CA ILE A 129 9.20 -18.69 3.96
C ILE A 129 9.03 -17.73 5.14
N ALA A 130 9.60 -16.53 5.03
CA ALA A 130 9.44 -15.46 6.00
C ALA A 130 9.02 -14.18 5.27
N MET A 131 7.89 -13.60 5.66
CA MET A 131 7.37 -12.38 5.06
C MET A 131 8.01 -11.12 5.68
N GLN A 132 8.25 -10.12 4.84
CA GLN A 132 8.64 -8.79 5.25
C GLN A 132 7.64 -7.79 4.66
N SER A 133 7.02 -7.00 5.53
CA SER A 133 6.17 -5.90 5.13
C SER A 133 6.96 -4.59 5.21
N ARG A 134 6.90 -3.81 4.12
CA ARG A 134 7.54 -2.50 3.99
C ARG A 134 6.48 -1.44 3.72
N LEU A 135 6.20 -0.62 4.73
CA LEU A 135 5.15 0.39 4.71
C LEU A 135 5.79 1.76 4.51
N LYS A 136 5.18 2.60 3.68
CA LYS A 136 5.56 4.01 3.59
C LYS A 136 5.24 4.71 4.91
N LEU A 137 6.20 5.44 5.46
CA LEU A 137 6.06 6.26 6.65
C LEU A 137 6.30 7.71 6.24
N PHE A 138 5.31 8.57 6.45
CA PHE A 138 5.38 9.98 6.09
C PHE A 138 5.54 10.80 7.36
N TRP A 139 6.73 11.40 7.53
CA TRP A 139 6.90 12.46 8.51
C TRP A 139 6.22 13.71 7.99
N ARG A 140 5.24 14.23 8.75
CA ARG A 140 4.44 15.39 8.38
C ARG A 140 4.73 16.54 9.36
N PRO A 141 5.49 17.56 8.93
CA PRO A 141 5.79 18.73 9.73
C PRO A 141 4.54 19.48 10.19
N LYS A 142 4.67 20.16 11.32
CA LYS A 142 3.57 20.89 11.97
C LYS A 142 2.91 21.92 11.06
N ALA A 143 3.68 22.58 10.18
CA ALA A 143 3.17 23.61 9.28
C ALA A 143 2.18 23.09 8.23
N ILE A 144 2.19 21.77 7.95
CA ILE A 144 1.34 21.12 6.95
C ILE A 144 0.50 19.99 7.53
N GLU A 145 0.41 19.89 8.86
CA GLU A 145 -0.49 18.95 9.51
C GLU A 145 -1.94 19.25 9.12
N LEU A 146 -2.66 18.22 8.71
CA LEU A 146 -4.08 18.30 8.43
C LEU A 146 -4.83 18.37 9.76
N LYS A 147 -5.80 19.29 9.84
CA LYS A 147 -6.72 19.33 10.98
C LYS A 147 -7.67 18.14 10.93
N GLU A 148 -8.33 17.87 12.05
CA GLU A 148 -9.37 16.85 12.10
C GLU A 148 -10.45 17.10 11.03
N GLY A 149 -10.73 16.09 10.22
CA GLY A 149 -11.67 16.16 9.10
C GLY A 149 -11.11 16.76 7.80
N GLU A 150 -9.90 17.35 7.80
CA GLU A 150 -9.24 17.77 6.58
C GLU A 150 -8.63 16.58 5.83
N MET A 151 -8.65 16.66 4.51
CA MET A 151 -8.04 15.67 3.62
C MET A 151 -6.98 16.34 2.75
N ILE A 152 -6.04 15.54 2.27
CA ILE A 152 -5.05 15.99 1.29
C ILE A 152 -5.81 16.57 0.08
N PRO A 153 -5.45 17.78 -0.41
CA PRO A 153 -6.17 18.43 -1.51
C PRO A 153 -5.80 17.81 -2.87
N LEU A 154 -6.20 16.55 -3.09
CA LEU A 154 -5.87 15.75 -4.28
C LEU A 154 -6.34 16.39 -5.60
N GLN A 155 -7.40 17.21 -5.56
CA GLN A 155 -7.88 17.98 -6.70
C GLN A 155 -6.87 19.00 -7.24
N LYS A 156 -5.83 19.35 -6.47
CA LYS A 156 -4.73 20.22 -6.93
C LYS A 156 -3.72 19.48 -7.81
N VAL A 157 -3.72 18.14 -7.80
CA VAL A 157 -2.84 17.35 -8.66
C VAL A 157 -3.30 17.51 -10.09
N THR A 158 -2.38 17.94 -10.95
CA THR A 158 -2.67 18.16 -12.37
C THR A 158 -2.21 16.96 -13.18
N ILE A 159 -3.06 16.50 -14.10
CA ILE A 159 -2.82 15.30 -14.90
C ILE A 159 -2.72 15.73 -16.36
N THR A 160 -1.62 15.34 -17.00
CA THR A 160 -1.36 15.65 -18.41
C THR A 160 -1.10 14.37 -19.18
N ARG A 161 -1.85 14.15 -20.26
CA ARG A 161 -1.58 13.09 -21.23
C ARG A 161 -0.45 13.52 -22.15
N THR A 162 0.54 12.65 -22.30
CA THR A 162 1.72 12.83 -23.15
C THR A 162 1.81 11.66 -24.14
N ALA A 163 2.72 11.75 -25.11
CA ALA A 163 2.99 10.64 -26.03
C ALA A 163 3.49 9.38 -25.29
N ALA A 164 4.18 9.56 -24.15
CA ALA A 164 4.74 8.49 -23.34
C ALA A 164 3.73 7.84 -22.38
N GLY A 165 2.60 8.49 -22.09
CA GLY A 165 1.63 8.05 -21.09
C GLY A 165 1.04 9.22 -20.28
N LEU A 166 0.93 9.07 -18.97
CA LEU A 166 0.39 10.11 -18.07
C LEU A 166 1.49 10.76 -17.24
N THR A 167 1.49 12.08 -17.18
CA THR A 167 2.32 12.84 -16.24
C THR A 167 1.43 13.44 -15.16
N LEU A 168 1.75 13.15 -13.91
CA LEU A 168 1.10 13.72 -12.73
C LEU A 168 2.01 14.77 -12.12
N ASN A 169 1.53 16.00 -12.01
CA ASN A 169 2.22 17.08 -11.34
C ASN A 169 1.56 17.34 -9.98
N ASN A 170 2.36 17.21 -8.92
CA ASN A 170 1.96 17.36 -7.52
C ASN A 170 2.47 18.70 -6.97
N PRO A 171 1.63 19.75 -6.95
CA PRO A 171 2.01 21.03 -6.36
C PRO A 171 1.82 21.08 -4.83
N THR A 172 1.47 19.96 -4.20
CA THR A 172 1.16 19.91 -2.76
C THR A 172 2.38 19.52 -1.91
N PRO A 173 2.38 19.84 -0.60
CA PRO A 173 3.46 19.44 0.29
C PRO A 173 3.41 17.96 0.70
N TYR A 174 2.51 17.15 0.15
CA TYR A 174 2.28 15.75 0.53
C TYR A 174 2.77 14.79 -0.55
N HIS A 175 3.18 13.58 -0.16
CA HIS A 175 3.46 12.50 -1.09
C HIS A 175 2.16 11.88 -1.60
N ILE A 176 1.93 11.98 -2.91
CA ILE A 176 0.72 11.46 -3.55
C ILE A 176 1.03 10.10 -4.16
N THR A 177 0.31 9.05 -3.75
CA THR A 177 0.42 7.73 -4.38
C THR A 177 -0.81 7.45 -5.22
N VAL A 178 -0.62 7.19 -6.51
CA VAL A 178 -1.64 6.60 -7.38
C VAL A 178 -1.54 5.09 -7.22
N GLY A 179 -2.56 4.48 -6.63
CA GLY A 179 -2.66 3.03 -6.45
C GLY A 179 -3.52 2.34 -7.50
N TYR A 180 -4.27 3.11 -8.30
CA TYR A 180 -5.15 2.58 -9.32
C TYR A 180 -5.17 3.46 -10.56
N ILE A 181 -5.03 2.85 -11.73
CA ILE A 181 -5.34 3.44 -13.03
C ILE A 181 -6.15 2.41 -13.81
N GLY A 182 -7.36 2.77 -14.24
CA GLY A 182 -8.22 1.85 -14.98
C GLY A 182 -9.57 2.47 -15.32
N THR A 183 -10.50 1.66 -15.82
CA THR A 183 -11.80 2.15 -16.33
C THR A 183 -13.00 1.68 -15.51
N ASN A 184 -12.84 0.65 -14.68
CA ASN A 184 -13.93 -0.05 -14.01
C ASN A 184 -13.88 0.03 -12.47
N GLY A 185 -12.89 0.72 -11.90
CA GLY A 185 -12.65 0.82 -10.46
C GLY A 185 -12.21 -0.46 -9.77
N LYS A 186 -11.91 -1.54 -10.51
CA LYS A 186 -11.61 -2.87 -9.96
C LYS A 186 -10.29 -3.45 -10.48
N THR A 187 -10.06 -3.36 -11.78
CA THR A 187 -8.90 -3.94 -12.45
C THR A 187 -7.99 -2.82 -12.95
N LEU A 188 -6.70 -2.96 -12.67
CA LEU A 188 -5.69 -2.08 -13.26
C LEU A 188 -5.69 -2.23 -14.78
N MET A 189 -5.47 -1.12 -15.47
CA MET A 189 -5.22 -1.12 -16.89
C MET A 189 -3.93 -1.91 -17.20
N PRO A 190 -3.86 -2.65 -18.31
CA PRO A 190 -2.61 -3.30 -18.71
C PRO A 190 -1.45 -2.31 -18.81
N GLY A 191 -0.32 -2.64 -18.18
CA GLY A 191 0.85 -1.76 -18.10
C GLY A 191 0.75 -0.68 -17.02
N ALA A 192 -0.38 -0.55 -16.31
CA ALA A 192 -0.47 0.34 -15.18
C ALA A 192 0.18 -0.25 -13.93
N ASP A 193 1.02 0.55 -13.29
CA ASP A 193 1.65 0.29 -12.00
C ASP A 193 1.31 1.42 -11.02
N SER A 194 1.62 1.22 -9.73
CA SER A 194 1.53 2.26 -8.72
C SER A 194 2.69 3.25 -8.87
N ILE A 195 2.36 4.54 -8.87
CA ILE A 195 3.35 5.61 -8.93
C ILE A 195 3.17 6.55 -7.73
N MET A 196 4.28 7.00 -7.15
CA MET A 196 4.28 8.00 -6.10
C MET A 196 4.95 9.27 -6.60
N VAL A 197 4.25 10.40 -6.46
CA VAL A 197 4.74 11.72 -6.79
C VAL A 197 5.13 12.42 -5.50
N VAL A 198 6.42 12.72 -5.34
CA VAL A 198 6.93 13.41 -4.15
C VAL A 198 6.48 14.89 -4.14
N PRO A 199 6.51 15.59 -3.00
CA PRO A 199 6.05 16.97 -2.89
C PRO A 199 6.70 17.91 -3.91
N PHE A 200 5.89 18.76 -4.55
CA PHE A 200 6.34 19.79 -5.50
C PHE A 200 7.10 19.26 -6.73
N THR A 201 6.77 18.05 -7.18
CA THR A 201 7.40 17.43 -8.37
C THR A 201 6.37 16.86 -9.32
N SER A 202 6.86 16.40 -10.47
CA SER A 202 6.07 15.60 -11.42
C SER A 202 6.62 14.18 -11.53
N ALA A 203 5.75 13.22 -11.81
CA ALA A 203 6.14 11.87 -12.17
C ALA A 203 5.36 11.40 -13.40
N THR A 204 6.02 10.64 -14.27
CA THR A 204 5.42 10.12 -15.50
C THR A 204 5.29 8.61 -15.40
N GLN A 205 4.11 8.12 -15.75
CA GLN A 205 3.83 6.70 -15.89
C GLN A 205 3.65 6.36 -17.37
N HIS A 206 4.47 5.43 -17.83
CA HIS A 206 4.42 4.97 -19.21
C HIS A 206 3.21 4.08 -19.43
N LEU A 207 2.31 4.52 -20.32
CA LEU A 207 1.04 3.86 -20.57
C LEU A 207 0.63 4.01 -22.03
N SER A 208 0.50 2.89 -22.73
CA SER A 208 -0.06 2.82 -24.07
C SER A 208 -1.59 2.72 -24.03
N SER A 209 -2.25 3.16 -25.11
CA SER A 209 -3.67 2.90 -25.35
C SER A 209 -4.63 3.46 -24.29
N LEU A 210 -4.31 4.63 -23.72
CA LEU A 210 -5.21 5.34 -22.79
C LEU A 210 -6.53 5.74 -23.49
N PRO A 211 -7.69 5.33 -22.96
CA PRO A 211 -8.98 5.82 -23.45
C PRO A 211 -9.14 7.32 -23.15
N SER A 212 -10.13 7.96 -23.77
CA SER A 212 -10.44 9.38 -23.52
C SER A 212 -10.95 9.64 -22.09
N THR A 213 -11.48 8.60 -21.45
CA THR A 213 -12.03 8.64 -20.10
C THR A 213 -11.54 7.43 -19.32
N PHE A 214 -10.98 7.68 -18.14
CA PHE A 214 -10.49 6.65 -17.23
C PHE A 214 -10.64 7.13 -15.77
N GLN A 215 -10.15 6.33 -14.84
CA GLN A 215 -10.18 6.62 -13.41
C GLN A 215 -8.78 6.50 -12.82
N LEU A 216 -8.48 7.38 -11.87
CA LEU A 216 -7.31 7.29 -10.99
C LEU A 216 -7.80 7.05 -9.56
N GLY A 217 -7.15 6.15 -8.83
CA GLY A 217 -7.35 5.98 -7.39
C GLY A 217 -6.12 6.45 -6.65
N PHE A 218 -6.25 7.51 -5.88
CA PHE A 218 -5.21 7.99 -4.97
C PHE A 218 -5.32 7.25 -3.64
N VAL A 219 -4.19 6.78 -3.12
CA VAL A 219 -4.16 6.16 -1.80
C VAL A 219 -4.20 7.28 -0.76
N ALA A 220 -5.25 7.32 0.06
CA ALA A 220 -5.40 8.23 1.19
C ALA A 220 -4.52 7.84 2.38
N ASP A 221 -4.47 8.66 3.43
CA ASP A 221 -3.66 8.42 4.64
C ASP A 221 -4.02 7.11 5.36
N TYR A 222 -5.29 6.70 5.33
CA TYR A 222 -5.78 5.46 5.92
C TYR A 222 -5.71 4.25 4.98
N GLY A 223 -5.08 4.38 3.82
CA GLY A 223 -4.89 3.29 2.85
C GLY A 223 -6.07 3.03 1.91
N GLY A 224 -7.19 3.73 2.10
CA GLY A 224 -8.33 3.68 1.17
C GLY A 224 -8.01 4.36 -0.16
N LEU A 225 -8.73 3.98 -1.23
CA LEU A 225 -8.63 4.63 -2.53
C LEU A 225 -9.67 5.75 -2.67
N GLU A 226 -9.19 6.96 -2.92
CA GLU A 226 -9.99 8.10 -3.37
C GLU A 226 -10.00 8.13 -4.89
N MET A 227 -11.15 7.75 -5.46
CA MET A 227 -11.32 7.57 -6.90
C MET A 227 -11.66 8.90 -7.56
N PHE A 228 -11.01 9.20 -8.68
CA PHE A 228 -11.23 10.35 -9.53
C PHE A 228 -11.52 9.89 -10.95
N LYS A 229 -12.56 10.45 -11.57
CA LYS A 229 -12.80 10.33 -13.00
C LYS A 229 -11.91 11.34 -13.73
N VAL A 230 -11.23 10.90 -14.78
CA VAL A 230 -10.29 11.70 -15.56
C VAL A 230 -10.67 11.65 -17.04
N GLU A 231 -10.69 12.82 -17.68
CA GLU A 231 -11.08 12.99 -19.08
C GLU A 231 -10.05 13.83 -19.84
N CYS A 232 -9.44 13.23 -20.87
CA CYS A 232 -8.51 13.86 -21.80
C CYS A 232 -8.24 12.97 -23.01
N ASN A 233 -7.86 13.59 -24.12
CA ASN A 233 -7.47 12.89 -25.35
C ASN A 233 -6.10 13.39 -25.84
N SER A 234 -5.66 12.92 -27.01
CA SER A 234 -4.36 13.32 -27.58
C SER A 234 -4.28 14.79 -27.99
N ILE A 235 -5.42 15.46 -28.20
CA ILE A 235 -5.51 16.86 -28.63
C ILE A 235 -5.61 17.77 -27.39
N GLN A 236 -6.44 17.41 -26.41
CA GLN A 236 -6.54 18.06 -25.12
C GLN A 236 -5.71 17.28 -24.09
N SER A 237 -4.42 17.58 -24.04
CA SER A 237 -3.45 16.90 -23.18
C SER A 237 -3.67 17.18 -21.70
N LEU A 238 -4.11 18.38 -21.31
CA LEU A 238 -4.47 18.68 -19.93
C LEU A 238 -5.81 18.04 -19.57
N CYS A 239 -5.78 17.13 -18.60
CA CYS A 239 -6.95 16.35 -18.22
C CYS A 239 -7.82 17.08 -17.21
N GLN A 240 -9.12 16.95 -17.40
CA GLN A 240 -10.11 17.32 -16.38
C GLN A 240 -10.28 16.16 -15.42
N SER A 241 -10.21 16.43 -14.11
CA SER A 241 -10.39 15.42 -13.08
C SER A 241 -11.42 15.85 -12.05
N SER A 242 -12.29 14.93 -11.64
CA SER A 242 -13.28 15.16 -10.58
C SER A 242 -13.44 13.92 -9.71
N PRO A 243 -13.81 14.06 -8.43
CA PRO A 243 -14.08 12.90 -7.57
C PRO A 243 -15.15 11.99 -8.20
N ALA A 244 -14.86 10.70 -8.27
CA ALA A 244 -15.82 9.71 -8.76
C ALA A 244 -16.91 9.48 -7.70
N LYS A 245 -18.18 9.56 -8.09
CA LYS A 245 -19.31 9.28 -7.18
C LYS A 245 -19.23 7.81 -6.71
N LYS A 246 -19.22 7.59 -5.40
CA LYS A 246 -19.40 6.25 -4.82
C LYS A 246 -20.75 5.70 -5.32
N GLY A 247 -20.73 4.64 -6.15
CA GLY A 247 -21.94 3.84 -6.42
C GLY A 247 -22.62 3.98 -7.79
N LYS A 248 -21.95 4.39 -8.87
CA LYS A 248 -22.40 4.04 -10.22
C LYS A 248 -21.34 3.21 -10.93
N ILE A 249 -21.46 1.89 -10.69
CA ILE A 249 -20.97 0.82 -11.57
C ILE A 249 -21.99 0.68 -12.69
#